data_AF-A8E760-F1
#
_entry.id   AF-A8E760-F1
#
_cell.length_a   1.000
_cell.length_b   1.000
_cell.length_c   1.000
_cell.angle_alpha   90.00
_cell.angle_beta   90.00
_cell.angle_gamma   90.00
#
_symmetry.space_group_name_H-M   'P 1'
#
loop_
_entity.id
_entity.type
_entity.pdbx_description
1 polymer ?
#
loop_
_entity_poly.entity_id
_entity_poly.type
_entity_poly.pdbx_seq_one_letter_code
_entity_poly.pdbx_strand_id
1 'polypeptide(L)'
;KSEKREESATTQESDDVTRWGKMALLAYRDKHILSAQQLRKLSEHKYSCFSVSLLDPLLQPWWNWLVAQTPLWLAPNLITIVGLILNVVTTLILIFYSPNGVEAPPRWTCLLCALGLFIYQSLDSIDGKQARRTNTSSPLGELFDHGCDSISTVFVALSACISCQLGHYPNWLFFQCFCAIALFYCAHWQTYVSGTMRFSELM
;
A
#
# COMPACT_ATOMS: atom_id res chain seq x y z
N LYS A 1 -60.00 -16.85 -3.64
CA LYS A 1 -59.31 -16.93 -4.95
C LYS A 1 -58.20 -15.87 -5.10
N SER A 2 -58.16 -14.84 -4.26
CA SER A 2 -57.07 -13.84 -4.18
C SER A 2 -55.86 -14.31 -3.37
N GLU A 3 -56.09 -15.00 -2.25
CA GLU A 3 -55.05 -15.43 -1.29
C GLU A 3 -54.03 -16.41 -1.89
N LYS A 4 -54.49 -17.38 -2.71
CA LYS A 4 -53.62 -18.28 -3.49
C LYS A 4 -52.76 -17.57 -4.56
N ARG A 5 -53.11 -16.33 -4.92
CA ARG A 5 -52.42 -15.54 -5.95
C ARG A 5 -51.33 -14.66 -5.35
N GLU A 6 -51.55 -14.15 -4.13
CA GLU A 6 -50.54 -13.46 -3.32
C GLU A 6 -49.43 -14.42 -2.88
N GLU A 7 -49.79 -15.60 -2.38
CA GLU A 7 -48.80 -16.59 -1.91
C GLU A 7 -47.87 -17.05 -3.06
N SER A 8 -48.40 -17.22 -4.27
CA SER A 8 -47.60 -17.51 -5.47
C SER A 8 -46.70 -16.34 -5.89
N ALA A 9 -47.13 -15.10 -5.67
CA ALA A 9 -46.34 -13.92 -6.00
C ALA A 9 -45.16 -13.72 -5.02
N THR A 10 -45.40 -13.90 -3.71
CA THR A 10 -44.33 -13.84 -2.69
C THR A 10 -43.30 -14.97 -2.82
N THR A 11 -43.74 -16.17 -3.22
CA THR A 11 -42.81 -17.30 -3.44
C THR A 11 -41.93 -17.04 -4.66
N GLN A 12 -42.52 -16.46 -5.73
CA GLN A 12 -41.81 -16.14 -6.96
C GLN A 12 -40.85 -14.94 -6.80
N GLU A 13 -41.20 -13.97 -5.96
CA GLU A 13 -40.33 -12.83 -5.61
C GLU A 13 -39.16 -13.26 -4.70
N SER A 14 -39.41 -14.16 -3.74
CA SER A 14 -38.38 -14.82 -2.92
C SER A 14 -37.37 -15.59 -3.77
N ASP A 15 -37.86 -16.34 -4.76
CA ASP A 15 -37.02 -17.14 -5.66
C ASP A 15 -36.19 -16.25 -6.58
N ASP A 16 -36.75 -15.14 -7.09
CA ASP A 16 -36.00 -14.18 -7.92
C ASP A 16 -34.93 -13.43 -7.11
N VAL A 17 -35.21 -12.97 -5.89
CA VAL A 17 -34.19 -12.32 -5.03
C VAL A 17 -33.04 -13.27 -4.69
N THR A 18 -33.34 -14.55 -4.44
CA THR A 18 -32.32 -15.59 -4.19
C THR A 18 -31.49 -15.88 -5.45
N ARG A 19 -32.12 -15.81 -6.63
CA ARG A 19 -31.48 -16.02 -7.93
C ARG A 19 -30.58 -14.84 -8.30
N TRP A 20 -31.02 -13.60 -8.09
CA TRP A 20 -30.20 -12.39 -8.26
C TRP A 20 -29.04 -12.36 -7.26
N GLY A 21 -29.25 -12.75 -6.01
CA GLY A 21 -28.18 -12.87 -5.02
C GLY A 21 -27.10 -13.88 -5.41
N LYS A 22 -27.51 -15.05 -5.94
CA LYS A 22 -26.57 -16.06 -6.48
C LYS A 22 -25.85 -15.58 -7.74
N MET A 23 -26.55 -14.87 -8.64
CA MET A 23 -25.93 -14.30 -9.85
C MET A 23 -24.97 -13.17 -9.51
N ALA A 24 -25.27 -12.33 -8.52
CA ALA A 24 -24.38 -11.27 -8.04
C ALA A 24 -23.14 -11.86 -7.34
N LEU A 25 -23.30 -12.92 -6.54
CA LEU A 25 -22.18 -13.64 -5.93
C LEU A 25 -21.33 -14.38 -6.96
N LEU A 26 -21.94 -14.95 -8.01
CA LEU A 26 -21.20 -15.56 -9.12
C LEU A 26 -20.47 -14.49 -9.95
N ALA A 27 -21.11 -13.35 -10.25
CA ALA A 27 -20.48 -12.23 -10.94
C ALA A 27 -19.37 -11.56 -10.11
N TYR A 28 -19.45 -11.63 -8.77
CA TYR A 28 -18.38 -11.19 -7.87
C TYR A 28 -17.25 -12.22 -7.82
N ARG A 29 -17.57 -13.52 -7.84
CA ARG A 29 -16.62 -14.64 -7.85
C ARG A 29 -15.86 -14.79 -9.17
N ASP A 30 -16.39 -14.27 -10.28
CA ASP A 30 -15.77 -14.34 -11.61
C ASP A 30 -14.90 -13.11 -11.96
N LYS A 31 -14.79 -12.13 -11.04
CA LYS A 31 -13.73 -11.14 -11.13
C LYS A 31 -12.45 -11.74 -10.56
N HIS A 32 -11.84 -12.64 -11.31
CA HIS A 32 -10.42 -12.92 -11.16
C HIS A 32 -9.67 -11.59 -11.31
N ILE A 33 -9.30 -10.98 -10.18
CA ILE A 33 -8.55 -9.71 -10.10
C ILE A 33 -7.24 -9.80 -10.90
N LEU A 34 -6.74 -11.03 -11.11
CA LEU A 34 -5.58 -11.37 -11.93
C LEU A 34 -5.97 -12.49 -12.92
N SER A 35 -5.67 -12.30 -14.21
CA SER A 35 -5.90 -13.31 -15.24
C SER A 35 -5.02 -14.55 -15.03
N ALA A 36 -5.42 -15.70 -15.56
CA ALA A 36 -4.63 -16.93 -15.45
C ALA A 36 -3.20 -16.79 -16.05
N GLN A 37 -3.02 -15.91 -17.04
CA GLN A 37 -1.70 -15.55 -17.57
C GLN A 37 -0.89 -14.70 -16.59
N GLN A 38 -1.51 -13.77 -15.87
CA GLN A 38 -0.85 -12.96 -14.84
C GLN A 38 -0.43 -13.83 -13.64
N LEU A 39 -1.28 -14.79 -13.24
CA LEU A 39 -0.97 -15.74 -12.16
C LEU A 39 0.24 -16.64 -12.50
N ARG A 40 0.34 -17.07 -13.76
CA ARG A 40 1.45 -17.90 -14.25
C ARG A 40 2.76 -17.10 -14.38
N LYS A 41 2.69 -15.84 -14.81
CA LYS A 41 3.83 -14.91 -14.80
C LYS A 41 4.32 -14.60 -13.38
N LEU A 42 3.41 -14.48 -12.42
CA LEU A 42 3.76 -14.36 -11.00
C LEU A 42 4.48 -15.62 -10.52
N SER A 43 3.98 -16.82 -10.81
CA SER A 43 4.62 -18.08 -10.33
C SER A 43 6.00 -18.35 -10.94
N GLU A 44 6.28 -17.82 -12.14
CA GLU A 44 7.55 -17.99 -12.85
C GLU A 44 8.60 -16.93 -12.48
N HIS A 45 8.25 -15.91 -11.68
CA HIS A 45 9.17 -14.85 -11.29
C HIS A 45 10.22 -15.37 -10.30
N LYS A 46 11.48 -15.44 -10.74
CA LYS A 46 12.62 -15.85 -9.92
C LYS A 46 13.33 -14.61 -9.37
N TYR A 47 13.32 -14.49 -8.06
CA TYR A 47 13.88 -13.36 -7.32
C TYR A 47 15.39 -13.20 -7.55
N SER A 48 15.81 -11.99 -7.90
CA SER A 48 17.20 -11.56 -7.97
C SER A 48 17.27 -10.07 -7.68
N CYS A 49 17.30 -9.69 -6.40
CA CYS A 49 17.51 -8.29 -6.01
C CYS A 49 18.91 -8.13 -5.42
N PHE A 50 19.76 -7.39 -6.15
CA PHE A 50 21.01 -6.80 -5.68
C PHE A 50 20.78 -5.28 -5.67
N SER A 51 20.44 -4.74 -4.51
CA SER A 51 20.46 -3.30 -4.25
C SER A 51 21.72 -2.96 -3.46
N VAL A 52 22.45 -1.95 -3.96
CA VAL A 52 23.62 -1.37 -3.29
C VAL A 52 23.33 0.12 -3.11
N SER A 53 22.41 0.47 -2.22
CA SER A 53 22.21 1.87 -1.84
C SER A 53 23.38 2.32 -0.97
N LEU A 54 23.82 3.58 -1.12
CA LEU A 54 24.94 4.16 -0.35
C LEU A 54 24.76 4.07 1.18
N LEU A 55 23.51 4.01 1.66
CA LEU A 55 23.16 3.88 3.08
C LEU A 55 22.92 2.42 3.54
N ASP A 56 22.84 1.47 2.60
CA ASP A 56 22.60 0.05 2.93
C ASP A 56 23.65 -0.51 3.90
N PRO A 57 24.97 -0.24 3.76
CA PRO A 57 25.96 -0.78 4.68
C PRO A 57 25.80 -0.28 6.12
N LEU A 58 25.26 0.93 6.31
CA LEU A 58 25.08 1.54 7.63
C LEU A 58 23.78 1.07 8.30
N LEU A 59 22.71 0.88 7.53
CA LEU A 59 21.41 0.47 8.03
C LEU A 59 21.24 -1.06 8.08
N GLN A 60 22.09 -1.81 7.37
CA GLN A 60 22.13 -3.28 7.40
C GLN A 60 22.19 -3.85 8.83
N PRO A 61 23.12 -3.44 9.72
CA PRO A 61 23.17 -3.93 11.10
C PRO A 61 21.89 -3.61 11.88
N TRP A 62 21.32 -2.42 11.68
CA TRP A 62 20.07 -2.01 12.31
C TRP A 62 18.91 -2.92 11.89
N TRP A 63 18.71 -3.13 10.59
CA TRP A 63 17.65 -4.00 10.07
C TRP A 63 17.85 -5.46 10.45
N ASN A 64 19.10 -5.96 10.46
CA ASN A 64 19.40 -7.33 10.88
C ASN A 64 19.09 -7.54 12.36
N TRP A 65 19.41 -6.56 13.21
CA TRP A 65 19.01 -6.58 14.61
C TRP A 65 17.49 -6.53 14.76
N LEU A 66 16.80 -5.66 14.01
CA LEU A 66 15.34 -5.52 14.07
C LEU A 66 14.65 -6.85 13.69
N VAL A 67 15.04 -7.47 12.57
CA VAL A 67 14.56 -8.79 12.12
C VAL A 67 14.81 -9.87 13.17
N ALA A 68 15.94 -9.82 13.87
CA ALA A 68 16.25 -10.77 14.92
C ALA A 68 15.28 -10.66 16.11
N GLN A 69 14.80 -9.46 16.44
CA GLN A 69 13.78 -9.23 17.46
C GLN A 69 12.38 -9.64 17.00
N THR A 70 12.13 -9.67 15.69
CA THR A 70 10.83 -10.05 15.15
C THR A 70 10.56 -11.54 15.32
N PRO A 71 9.44 -11.95 15.96
CA PRO A 71 9.16 -13.36 16.17
C PRO A 71 8.79 -14.06 14.86
N LEU A 72 9.16 -15.34 14.73
CA LEU A 72 8.97 -16.14 13.50
C LEU A 72 7.51 -16.39 13.12
N TRP A 73 6.57 -16.26 14.05
CA TRP A 73 5.14 -16.40 13.78
C TRP A 73 4.55 -15.16 13.08
N LEU A 74 5.27 -14.03 13.10
CA LEU A 74 4.78 -12.79 12.52
C LEU A 74 4.96 -12.82 11.01
N ALA A 75 3.84 -12.75 10.29
CA ALA A 75 3.83 -12.73 8.83
C ALA A 75 4.48 -11.44 8.29
N PRO A 76 5.32 -11.52 7.23
CA PRO A 76 5.93 -10.35 6.60
C PRO A 76 4.94 -9.25 6.24
N ASN A 77 3.86 -9.58 5.53
CA ASN A 77 2.85 -8.60 5.11
C ASN A 77 2.16 -7.89 6.28
N LEU A 78 2.11 -8.52 7.47
CA LEU A 78 1.56 -7.87 8.66
C LEU A 78 2.49 -6.77 9.17
N ILE A 79 3.81 -6.95 9.05
CA ILE A 79 4.81 -5.94 9.40
C ILE A 79 4.62 -4.70 8.51
N THR A 80 4.46 -4.91 7.20
CA THR A 80 4.21 -3.85 6.21
C THR A 80 2.90 -3.11 6.51
N ILE A 81 1.80 -3.83 6.79
CA ILE A 81 0.50 -3.23 7.13
C ILE A 81 0.60 -2.39 8.41
N VAL A 82 1.26 -2.90 9.45
CA VAL A 82 1.42 -2.17 10.71
C VAL A 82 2.22 -0.89 10.48
N GLY A 83 3.30 -0.96 9.70
CA GLY A 83 4.05 0.22 9.29
C GLY A 83 3.17 1.23 8.55
N LEU A 84 2.41 0.77 7.55
CA LEU A 84 1.56 1.63 6.75
C LEU A 84 0.49 2.32 7.61
N ILE A 85 -0.17 1.59 8.50
CA ILE A 85 -1.16 2.15 9.43
C ILE A 85 -0.53 3.23 10.31
N LEU A 86 0.67 3.00 10.85
CA LEU A 86 1.38 4.00 11.65
C LEU A 86 1.70 5.26 10.84
N ASN A 87 2.17 5.11 9.60
CA ASN A 87 2.44 6.26 8.74
C ASN A 87 1.16 7.05 8.41
N VAL A 88 0.07 6.34 8.09
CA VAL A 88 -1.23 6.95 7.80
C VAL A 88 -1.76 7.69 9.02
N VAL A 89 -1.76 7.06 10.20
CA VAL A 89 -2.27 7.68 11.44
C VAL A 89 -1.47 8.92 11.82
N THR A 90 -0.14 8.85 11.78
CA THR A 90 0.71 10.02 12.12
C THR A 90 0.53 11.16 11.12
N THR A 91 0.34 10.84 9.83
CA THR A 91 0.03 11.83 8.79
C THR A 91 -1.38 12.43 8.96
N LEU A 92 -2.38 11.63 9.32
CA LEU A 92 -3.74 12.12 9.59
C LEU A 92 -3.79 13.06 10.80
N ILE A 93 -3.01 12.75 11.85
CA ILE A 93 -2.85 13.66 12.99
C ILE A 93 -2.27 14.99 12.52
N LEU A 94 -1.23 14.98 11.68
CA LEU A 94 -0.64 16.19 11.13
C LEU A 94 -1.65 17.01 10.30
N ILE A 95 -2.44 16.34 9.45
CA ILE A 95 -3.51 16.96 8.65
C ILE A 95 -4.59 17.56 9.55
N PHE A 96 -4.97 16.88 10.64
CA PHE A 96 -5.98 17.38 11.57
C PHE A 96 -5.58 18.72 12.20
N TYR A 97 -4.30 18.90 12.53
CA TYR A 97 -3.80 20.16 13.10
C TYR A 97 -3.58 21.26 12.06
N SER A 98 -3.34 20.92 10.80
CA SER A 98 -3.15 21.91 9.73
C SER A 98 -3.69 21.39 8.39
N PRO A 99 -5.02 21.42 8.18
CA PRO A 99 -5.64 20.88 6.97
C PRO A 99 -5.34 21.71 5.72
N ASN A 100 -5.13 23.01 5.91
CA ASN A 100 -4.83 23.95 4.81
C ASN A 100 -3.33 24.04 4.51
N GLY A 101 -2.46 23.44 5.34
CA GLY A 101 -1.00 23.58 5.20
C GLY A 101 -0.48 25.02 5.27
N VAL A 102 -1.28 25.93 5.86
CA VAL A 102 -0.96 27.35 6.05
C VAL A 102 -0.48 27.58 7.47
N GLU A 103 -1.18 27.01 8.44
CA GLU A 103 -0.86 27.17 9.85
C GLU A 103 0.31 26.25 10.22
N ALA A 104 1.20 26.74 11.09
CA ALA A 104 2.30 25.93 11.57
C ALA A 104 1.77 24.80 12.46
N PRO A 105 1.85 23.52 12.03
CA PRO A 105 1.45 22.43 12.90
C PRO A 105 2.33 22.40 14.15
N PRO A 106 1.82 21.93 15.31
CA PRO A 106 2.62 21.80 16.51
C PRO A 106 3.88 20.96 16.26
N ARG A 107 5.05 21.40 16.73
CA ARG A 107 6.33 20.71 16.45
C ARG A 107 6.32 19.21 16.79
N TRP A 108 5.56 18.80 17.81
CA TRP A 108 5.43 17.41 18.18
C TRP A 108 4.71 16.56 17.13
N THR A 109 3.78 17.11 16.35
CA THR A 109 3.10 16.37 15.26
C THR A 109 4.06 16.15 14.09
N CYS A 110 4.90 17.13 13.77
CA CYS A 110 5.97 16.95 12.79
C CYS A 110 6.99 15.88 13.24
N LEU A 111 7.37 15.88 14.52
CA LEU A 111 8.23 14.85 15.09
C LEU A 111 7.58 13.46 15.06
N LEU A 112 6.28 13.36 15.38
CA LEU A 112 5.54 12.10 15.28
C LEU A 112 5.44 11.60 13.84
N CYS A 113 5.23 12.50 12.87
CA CYS A 113 5.20 12.14 11.46
C CYS A 113 6.58 11.66 10.98
N ALA A 114 7.66 12.37 11.34
CA ALA A 114 9.03 11.94 11.04
C ALA A 114 9.37 10.57 11.67
N LEU A 115 8.95 10.35 12.92
CA LEU A 115 9.12 9.07 13.60
C LEU A 115 8.29 7.96 12.92
N GLY A 116 7.04 8.25 12.54
CA GLY A 116 6.16 7.34 11.83
C GLY A 116 6.73 6.91 10.49
N LEU A 117 7.27 7.85 9.72
CA LEU A 117 7.98 7.60 8.46
C LEU A 117 9.23 6.76 8.65
N PHE A 118 10.03 7.06 9.68
CA PHE A 118 11.22 6.28 9.99
C PHE A 118 10.89 4.84 10.40
N ILE A 119 9.83 4.66 11.18
CA ILE A 119 9.33 3.32 11.55
C ILE A 119 8.82 2.62 10.30
N TYR A 120 8.00 3.27 9.46
CA TYR A 120 7.50 2.71 8.20
C TYR A 120 8.64 2.16 7.35
N GLN A 121 9.63 3.00 7.02
CA GLN A 121 10.75 2.56 6.19
C GLN A 121 11.52 1.42 6.87
N SER A 122 11.66 1.44 8.19
CA SER A 122 12.36 0.38 8.93
C SER A 122 11.61 -0.94 8.88
N LEU A 123 10.28 -0.91 8.93
CA LEU A 123 9.41 -2.09 8.87
C LEU A 123 9.35 -2.67 7.45
N ASP A 124 9.26 -1.81 6.45
CA ASP A 124 9.36 -2.13 5.02
C ASP A 124 10.70 -2.83 4.70
N SER A 125 11.83 -2.27 5.16
CA SER A 125 13.15 -2.87 4.93
C SER A 125 13.36 -4.25 5.60
N ILE A 126 12.53 -4.62 6.59
CA ILE A 126 12.67 -5.90 7.31
C ILE A 126 11.68 -6.96 6.86
N ASP A 127 10.59 -6.61 6.18
CA ASP A 127 9.57 -7.58 5.80
C ASP A 127 10.10 -8.60 4.79
N GLY A 128 10.91 -8.16 3.82
CA GLY A 128 11.55 -9.01 2.82
C GLY A 128 12.63 -9.88 3.45
N LYS A 129 13.35 -9.35 4.44
CA LYS A 129 14.32 -10.12 5.24
C LYS A 129 13.62 -11.19 6.07
N GLN A 130 12.49 -10.85 6.68
CA GLN A 130 11.66 -11.80 7.43
C GLN A 130 11.08 -12.87 6.50
N ALA A 131 10.57 -12.50 5.32
CA ALA A 131 10.04 -13.43 4.33
C ALA A 131 11.07 -14.46 3.87
N ARG A 132 12.34 -14.03 3.69
CA ARG A 132 13.45 -14.95 3.41
C ARG A 132 13.75 -15.87 4.60
N ARG A 133 13.71 -15.33 5.82
CA ARG A 133 13.95 -16.09 7.06
C ARG A 133 12.88 -17.15 7.33
N THR A 134 11.62 -16.86 7.00
CA THR A 134 10.48 -17.77 7.16
C THR A 134 10.24 -18.67 5.95
N ASN A 135 11.05 -18.55 4.89
CA ASN A 135 10.83 -19.20 3.59
C ASN A 135 9.43 -18.93 2.99
N THR A 136 8.85 -17.76 3.29
CA THR A 136 7.55 -17.32 2.78
C THR A 136 7.70 -16.20 1.75
N SER A 137 8.87 -16.06 1.12
CA SER A 137 9.08 -15.16 -0.01
C SER A 137 8.15 -15.55 -1.16
N SER A 138 7.26 -14.63 -1.55
CA SER A 138 6.33 -14.85 -2.65
C SER A 138 6.25 -13.61 -3.55
N PRO A 139 6.07 -13.78 -4.87
CA PRO A 139 5.85 -12.68 -5.81
C PRO A 139 4.63 -11.81 -5.47
N LEU A 140 3.63 -12.39 -4.79
CA LEU A 140 2.46 -11.66 -4.29
C LEU A 140 2.80 -10.77 -3.08
N GLY A 141 3.67 -11.23 -2.18
CA GLY A 141 4.15 -10.44 -1.05
C GLY A 141 4.96 -9.22 -1.50
N GLU A 142 5.80 -9.40 -2.52
CA GLU A 142 6.56 -8.31 -3.14
C GLU A 142 5.65 -7.27 -3.83
N LEU A 143 4.61 -7.72 -4.53
CA LEU A 143 3.61 -6.80 -5.09
C LEU A 143 2.84 -6.04 -4.00
N PHE A 144 2.55 -6.71 -2.88
CA PHE A 144 1.83 -6.12 -1.75
C PHE A 144 2.67 -5.03 -1.06
N ASP A 145 3.96 -5.30 -0.86
CA ASP A 145 4.96 -4.37 -0.32
C ASP A 145 5.03 -3.08 -1.15
N HIS A 146 5.23 -3.22 -2.46
CA HIS A 146 5.21 -2.08 -3.39
C HIS A 146 3.89 -1.31 -3.45
N GLY A 147 2.76 -2.02 -3.28
CA GLY A 147 1.46 -1.38 -3.15
C GLY A 147 1.38 -0.50 -1.90
N CYS A 148 1.91 -1.00 -0.78
CA CYS A 148 2.01 -0.24 0.47
C CYS A 148 2.92 0.98 0.31
N ASP A 149 4.06 0.84 -0.35
CA ASP A 149 4.99 1.94 -0.65
C ASP A 149 4.36 3.05 -1.47
N SER A 150 3.58 2.66 -2.48
CA SER A 150 2.87 3.61 -3.33
C SER A 150 1.86 4.44 -2.53
N ILE A 151 1.13 3.81 -1.62
CA ILE A 151 0.19 4.49 -0.71
C ILE A 151 0.96 5.37 0.27
N SER A 152 2.00 4.84 0.90
CA SER A 152 2.84 5.54 1.87
C SER A 152 3.42 6.83 1.27
N THR A 153 3.91 6.77 0.03
CA THR A 153 4.47 7.92 -0.71
C THR A 153 3.47 9.07 -0.84
N VAL A 154 2.18 8.79 -1.05
CA VAL A 154 1.14 9.83 -1.13
C VAL A 154 1.01 10.56 0.22
N PHE A 155 0.99 9.81 1.32
CA PHE A 155 0.94 10.40 2.66
C PHE A 155 2.22 11.17 3.01
N VAL A 156 3.40 10.69 2.61
CA VAL A 156 4.67 11.40 2.77
C VAL A 156 4.66 12.73 2.02
N ALA A 157 4.16 12.74 0.78
CA ALA A 157 4.07 13.96 0.00
C ALA A 157 3.15 15.00 0.65
N LEU A 158 1.99 14.57 1.17
CA LEU A 158 1.05 15.42 1.90
C LEU A 158 1.65 15.96 3.20
N SER A 159 2.31 15.10 3.98
CA SER A 159 2.93 15.51 5.25
C SER A 159 4.08 16.50 5.03
N ALA A 160 4.86 16.34 3.97
CA ALA A 160 5.90 17.30 3.57
C ALA A 160 5.31 18.66 3.18
N CYS A 161 4.23 18.69 2.39
CA CYS A 161 3.53 19.93 2.03
C CYS A 161 3.07 20.71 3.27
N ILE A 162 2.48 20.02 4.24
CA ILE A 162 1.95 20.62 5.48
C ILE A 162 3.09 21.07 6.39
N SER A 163 4.11 20.23 6.57
CA SER A 163 5.26 20.53 7.44
C SER A 163 6.05 21.75 6.96
N CYS A 164 6.19 21.91 5.64
CA CYS A 164 6.88 23.04 5.03
C CYS A 164 5.97 24.26 4.80
N GLN A 165 4.70 24.21 5.22
CA GLN A 165 3.73 25.30 5.11
C GLN A 165 3.54 25.82 3.67
N LEU A 166 3.56 24.91 2.68
CA LEU A 166 3.42 25.27 1.26
C LEU A 166 2.06 25.90 0.93
N GLY A 167 1.09 25.88 1.85
CA GLY A 167 -0.19 26.58 1.70
C GLY A 167 -0.06 28.09 1.51
N HIS A 168 1.02 28.71 1.99
CA HIS A 168 1.31 30.14 1.73
C HIS A 168 1.72 30.42 0.27
N TYR A 169 2.15 29.40 -0.48
CA TYR A 169 2.69 29.53 -1.82
C TYR A 169 1.94 28.60 -2.80
N PRO A 170 0.77 29.00 -3.31
CA PRO A 170 -0.09 28.14 -4.13
C PRO A 170 0.60 27.63 -5.41
N ASN A 171 1.56 28.36 -5.97
CA ASN A 171 2.36 27.91 -7.12
C ASN A 171 3.28 26.72 -6.77
N TRP A 172 3.91 26.75 -5.59
CA TRP A 172 4.76 25.66 -5.10
C TRP A 172 3.92 24.45 -4.68
N LEU A 173 2.76 24.69 -4.05
CA LEU A 173 1.79 23.65 -3.74
C LEU A 173 1.29 22.94 -5.01
N PHE A 174 0.95 23.70 -6.06
CA PHE A 174 0.53 23.15 -7.35
C PHE A 174 1.63 22.32 -8.00
N PHE A 175 2.87 22.84 -8.06
CA PHE A 175 4.01 22.12 -8.61
C PHE A 175 4.30 20.82 -7.84
N GLN A 176 4.27 20.86 -6.51
CA GLN A 176 4.47 19.70 -5.66
C GLN A 176 3.37 18.66 -5.83
N CYS A 177 2.09 19.07 -5.88
CA CYS A 177 0.97 18.17 -6.17
C CYS A 177 1.08 17.56 -7.57
N PHE A 178 1.47 18.34 -8.58
CA PHE A 178 1.70 17.84 -9.93
C PHE A 178 2.84 16.82 -9.96
N CYS A 179 3.96 17.09 -9.30
CA CYS A 179 5.08 16.17 -9.16
C CYS A 179 4.67 14.89 -8.41
N ALA A 180 3.92 14.98 -7.32
CA ALA A 180 3.43 13.83 -6.57
C ALA A 180 2.52 12.93 -7.42
N ILE A 181 1.57 13.54 -8.16
CA ILE A 181 0.68 12.82 -9.08
C ILE A 181 1.46 12.22 -10.25
N ALA A 182 2.43 12.95 -10.81
CA ALA A 182 3.26 12.47 -11.90
C ALA A 182 4.14 11.29 -11.45
N LEU A 183 4.76 11.36 -10.27
CA LEU A 183 5.55 10.26 -9.71
C LEU A 183 4.68 9.04 -9.40
N PHE A 184 3.50 9.25 -8.81
CA PHE A 184 2.53 8.19 -8.57
C PHE A 184 2.06 7.54 -9.89
N TYR A 185 1.76 8.36 -10.90
CA TYR A 185 1.37 7.89 -12.23
C TYR A 185 2.51 7.20 -12.95
N CYS A 186 3.74 7.69 -12.86
CA CYS A 186 4.93 7.05 -13.41
C CYS A 186 5.19 5.69 -12.73
N ALA A 187 5.07 5.60 -11.41
CA ALA A 187 5.19 4.34 -10.68
C ALA A 187 4.10 3.33 -11.11
N HIS A 188 2.85 3.78 -11.24
CA HIS A 188 1.73 2.94 -11.71
C HIS A 188 1.83 2.59 -13.20
N TRP A 189 2.34 3.49 -14.02
CA TRP A 189 2.58 3.27 -15.44
C TRP A 189 3.73 2.29 -15.66
N GLN A 190 4.80 2.40 -14.88
CA GLN A 190 5.92 1.44 -14.88
C GLN A 190 5.42 0.04 -14.49
N THR A 191 4.58 -0.07 -13.46
CA THR A 191 3.99 -1.37 -13.08
C THR A 191 3.02 -1.90 -14.15
N TYR A 192 2.22 -1.03 -14.78
CA TYR A 192 1.28 -1.39 -15.85
C TYR A 192 1.97 -1.85 -17.14
N VAL A 193 2.98 -1.10 -17.63
CA VAL A 193 3.66 -1.39 -18.89
C VAL A 193 4.65 -2.54 -18.76
N SER A 194 5.40 -2.63 -17.66
CA SER A 194 6.45 -3.64 -17.55
C SER A 194 5.91 -5.02 -17.16
N GLY A 195 4.73 -5.12 -16.54
CA GLY A 195 4.15 -6.39 -16.06
C GLY A 195 5.09 -7.22 -15.17
N THR A 196 6.20 -6.63 -14.76
CA THR A 196 7.35 -7.09 -13.98
C THR A 196 8.08 -5.82 -13.54
N MET A 197 8.28 -5.62 -12.23
CA MET A 197 9.10 -4.50 -11.75
C MET A 197 10.57 -4.86 -11.99
N ARG A 198 11.17 -4.24 -13.01
CA ARG A 198 12.62 -4.36 -13.22
C ARG A 198 13.31 -3.32 -12.36
N PHE A 199 13.96 -3.78 -11.29
CA PHE A 199 14.95 -3.00 -10.55
C PHE A 199 16.04 -2.55 -11.52
N SER A 200 16.38 -1.27 -11.45
CA SER A 200 17.31 -0.54 -12.30
C SER A 200 18.62 -1.30 -12.57
N GLU A 201 18.83 -1.74 -13.81
CA GLU A 201 20.17 -1.72 -14.41
C GLU A 201 20.43 -0.26 -14.82
N LEU A 202 21.10 0.49 -13.94
CA LEU A 202 21.81 1.68 -14.37
C LEU A 202 23.14 1.18 -14.95
N MET A 203 23.22 1.29 -16.28
CA MET A 203 24.37 1.01 -17.13
C MET A 203 25.65 1.70 -16.66
#